data_AF-A0A396H5N6-F1
#
_entry.id   AF-A0A396H5N6-F1
#
_cell.length_a   1.000
_cell.length_b   1.000
_cell.length_c   1.000
_cell.angle_alpha   90.00
_cell.angle_beta   90.00
_cell.angle_gamma   90.00
#
_symmetry.space_group_name_H-M   'P 1'
#
loop_
_entity.id
_entity.type
_entity.pdbx_description
1 polymer ?
#
loop_
_entity_poly.entity_id
_entity_poly.type
_entity_poly.pdbx_seq_one_letter_code
_entity_poly.pdbx_strand_id
1 'polypeptide(L)'
;MRKHHCFVVGSCNGLLCVCQSHSFPPPRVRLYNPCIKFKSKKSPKSPWLDRALTHYGFGYDQVNDSYEVLVVVRNNNDYLTILYTFEEDS
;
A
#
# COMPACT_ATOMS: atom_id res chain seq x y z
N MET A 1 8.05 24.24 -3.83
CA MET A 1 8.37 22.80 -3.86
C MET A 1 7.28 22.02 -3.13
N ARG A 2 6.58 21.08 -3.80
CA ARG A 2 5.56 20.24 -3.15
C ARG A 2 6.28 19.12 -2.39
N LYS A 3 6.12 19.06 -1.06
CA LYS A 3 6.67 17.96 -0.25
C LYS A 3 5.84 16.70 -0.51
N HIS A 4 6.45 15.68 -1.10
CA HIS A 4 5.84 14.37 -1.23
C HIS A 4 6.02 13.65 0.11
N HIS A 5 4.93 13.37 0.81
CA HIS A 5 4.98 12.52 2.00
C HIS A 5 4.95 11.06 1.53
N CYS A 6 6.08 10.38 1.65
CA CYS A 6 6.19 8.95 1.38
C CYS A 6 6.50 8.25 2.71
N PHE A 7 5.77 7.18 3.01
CA PHE A 7 6.06 6.34 4.16
C PHE A 7 6.08 4.87 3.76
N VAL A 8 6.82 4.08 4.52
CA VAL A 8 6.92 2.63 4.34
C VAL A 8 5.76 1.98 5.09
N VAL A 9 4.97 1.18 4.39
CA VAL A 9 3.90 0.36 4.96
C VAL A 9 4.48 -0.85 5.68
N GLY A 10 5.49 -1.48 5.08
CA GLY A 10 6.20 -2.62 5.63
C GLY A 10 7.25 -3.16 4.67
N SER A 11 7.92 -4.22 5.08
CA SER A 11 8.91 -4.94 4.29
C SER A 11 8.68 -6.45 4.35
N CYS A 12 8.87 -7.15 3.24
CA CYS A 12 8.74 -8.61 3.15
C CYS A 12 9.64 -9.10 2.00
N ASN A 13 10.40 -10.18 2.21
CA ASN A 13 11.24 -10.81 1.17
C ASN A 13 12.16 -9.84 0.37
N GLY A 14 12.69 -8.81 1.04
CA GLY A 14 13.52 -7.78 0.39
C GLY A 14 12.73 -6.74 -0.44
N LEU A 15 11.41 -6.86 -0.53
CA LEU A 15 10.51 -5.84 -1.06
C LEU A 15 10.09 -4.86 0.04
N LEU A 16 10.04 -3.59 -0.31
CA LEU A 16 9.44 -2.51 0.47
C LEU A 16 8.09 -2.16 -0.14
N CYS A 17 7.04 -2.19 0.68
CA CYS A 17 5.76 -1.60 0.30
C CYS A 17 5.77 -0.12 0.71
N VAL A 18 5.67 0.78 -0.27
CA VAL A 18 5.70 2.23 -0.04
C VAL A 18 4.39 2.89 -0.45
N CYS A 19 3.90 3.77 0.42
CA CYS A 19 2.73 4.59 0.17
C CYS A 19 3.16 6.00 -0.26
N GLN A 20 2.66 6.46 -1.40
CA GLN A 20 2.88 7.84 -1.85
C GLN A 20 1.65 8.71 -1.54
N SER A 21 1.82 9.67 -0.61
CA SER A 21 0.81 10.69 -0.30
C SER A 21 1.13 12.02 -0.96
N HIS A 22 0.11 12.65 -1.54
CA HIS A 22 0.14 14.05 -1.94
C HIS A 22 -0.75 14.96 -1.06
N SER A 23 -1.80 14.38 -0.46
CA SER A 23 -2.77 14.99 0.46
C SER A 23 -3.50 13.87 1.21
N PHE A 24 -4.06 14.17 2.39
CA PHE A 24 -4.94 13.25 3.10
C PHE A 24 -6.24 13.03 2.31
N PRO A 25 -6.76 11.80 2.22
CA PRO A 25 -6.16 10.50 2.54
C PRO A 25 -5.74 9.74 1.26
N PRO A 26 -4.52 9.18 1.20
CA PRO A 26 -4.06 8.31 0.11
C PRO A 26 -4.20 6.82 0.53
N PRO A 27 -3.98 5.80 -0.33
CA PRO A 27 -2.59 5.41 -0.58
C PRO A 27 -2.41 4.67 -1.91
N ARG A 28 -1.96 5.35 -2.97
CA ARG A 28 -1.36 4.56 -4.06
C ARG A 28 -0.11 3.89 -3.48
N VAL A 29 -0.17 2.59 -3.33
CA VAL A 29 0.94 1.76 -2.86
C VAL A 29 1.67 1.19 -4.05
N ARG A 30 2.97 0.93 -3.87
CA ARG A 30 3.78 0.19 -4.83
C ARG A 30 4.81 -0.63 -4.08
N LEU A 31 5.25 -1.71 -4.71
CA LEU A 31 6.37 -2.50 -4.24
C LEU A 31 7.66 -1.97 -4.83
N TYR A 32 8.73 -1.99 -4.03
CA TYR A 32 10.03 -1.48 -4.39
C TYR A 32 11.14 -2.37 -3.82
N ASN A 33 12.04 -2.86 -4.66
CA ASN A 33 13.29 -3.47 -4.21
C ASN A 33 14.46 -2.51 -4.53
N PRO A 34 15.09 -1.88 -3.52
CA PRO A 34 16.20 -0.97 -3.76
C PRO A 34 17.45 -1.66 -4.30
N CYS A 35 17.68 -2.93 -3.99
CA CYS A 35 18.87 -3.67 -4.36
C CYS A 35 18.92 -3.96 -5.86
N ILE A 36 17.78 -4.28 -6.47
CA ILE A 36 17.66 -4.58 -7.91
C ILE A 36 16.96 -3.47 -8.70
N LYS A 37 16.65 -2.34 -8.04
CA LYS A 37 15.92 -1.19 -8.62
C LYS A 37 14.52 -1.55 -9.17
N PHE A 38 13.95 -2.68 -8.77
CA PHE A 38 12.61 -3.12 -9.15
C PHE A 38 11.54 -2.21 -8.57
N LYS A 39 10.51 -1.91 -9.37
CA LYS A 39 9.32 -1.14 -8.98
C LYS A 39 8.11 -1.77 -9.63
N SER A 40 7.11 -2.17 -8.85
CA SER A 40 5.85 -2.65 -9.40
C SER A 40 5.03 -1.50 -10.02
N LYS A 41 3.99 -1.86 -10.77
CA LYS A 41 2.88 -0.94 -11.03
C LYS A 41 2.29 -0.43 -9.71
N LYS A 42 1.74 0.79 -9.73
CA LYS A 42 1.04 1.34 -8.55
C LYS A 42 -0.33 0.67 -8.42
N SER A 43 -0.80 0.50 -7.19
CA SER A 43 -2.18 0.09 -6.96
C SER A 43 -3.18 1.08 -7.57
N PRO A 44 -4.41 0.63 -7.86
CA PRO A 44 -5.51 1.53 -8.21
C PRO A 44 -5.66 2.65 -7.18
N LYS A 45 -6.19 3.80 -7.60
CA LYS A 45 -6.56 4.84 -6.61
C LYS A 45 -7.63 4.26 -5.71
N SER A 46 -7.43 4.36 -4.40
CA SER A 46 -8.49 4.07 -3.45
C SER A 46 -9.64 5.07 -3.68
N PRO A 47 -10.90 4.60 -3.82
CA PRO A 47 -12.05 5.48 -3.99
C PRO A 47 -12.43 6.22 -2.69
N TRP A 48 -11.77 5.92 -1.56
CA TRP A 48 -12.20 6.33 -0.23
C TRP A 48 -11.51 7.61 0.27
N LEU A 49 -11.61 8.68 -0.53
CA LEU A 49 -10.96 10.00 -0.34
C LEU A 49 -11.36 10.75 0.93
N ASP A 50 -12.29 10.25 1.75
CA ASP A 50 -12.74 10.94 2.98
C ASP A 50 -12.51 10.11 4.24
N ARG A 51 -11.72 9.03 4.17
CA ARG A 51 -11.51 8.12 5.30
C ARG A 51 -10.10 8.22 5.90
N ALA A 52 -10.01 8.19 7.22
CA ALA A 52 -8.73 8.21 7.93
C ALA A 52 -8.08 6.82 7.90
N LEU A 53 -6.81 6.73 7.48
CA LEU A 53 -6.01 5.51 7.62
C LEU A 53 -5.74 5.24 9.10
N THR A 54 -6.10 4.06 9.60
CA THR A 54 -5.92 3.70 11.01
C THR A 54 -4.91 2.58 11.19
N HIS A 55 -4.94 1.58 10.33
CA HIS A 55 -4.02 0.44 10.37
C HIS A 55 -3.60 0.08 8.95
N TYR A 56 -2.41 -0.48 8.81
CA TYR A 56 -1.90 -0.98 7.56
C TYR A 56 -0.94 -2.13 7.81
N GLY A 57 -0.80 -3.00 6.81
CA GLY A 57 0.09 -4.15 6.85
C GLY A 57 0.55 -4.53 5.46
N PHE A 58 1.68 -5.21 5.38
CA PHE A 58 2.23 -5.76 4.15
C PHE A 58 2.77 -7.15 4.43
N GLY A 59 2.43 -8.12 3.58
CA GLY A 59 2.84 -9.49 3.73
C GLY A 59 2.89 -10.23 2.41
N TYR A 60 3.40 -11.46 2.47
CA TYR A 60 3.41 -12.40 1.38
C TYR A 60 2.46 -13.54 1.72
N ASP A 61 1.48 -13.76 0.86
CA ASP A 61 0.60 -14.91 0.92
C ASP A 61 1.24 -16.06 0.15
N GLN A 62 1.77 -17.02 0.92
CA GLN A 62 2.43 -18.20 0.37
C GLN A 62 1.45 -19.16 -0.35
N VAL A 63 0.14 -19.09 -0.05
CA VAL A 63 -0.84 -19.99 -0.68
C VAL A 63 -1.15 -19.55 -2.10
N ASN A 64 -1.30 -18.24 -2.32
CA ASN A 64 -1.64 -17.66 -3.62
C ASN A 64 -0.42 -17.08 -4.36
N ASP A 65 0.79 -17.22 -3.81
CA ASP A 65 2.04 -16.68 -4.34
C ASP A 65 1.94 -15.20 -4.70
N SER A 66 1.44 -14.41 -3.74
CA SER A 66 1.14 -13.01 -3.99
C SER A 66 1.52 -12.13 -2.81
N TYR A 67 1.82 -10.87 -3.11
CA TYR A 67 2.09 -9.89 -2.09
C TYR A 67 0.82 -9.12 -1.75
N GLU A 68 0.48 -9.01 -0.48
CA GLU A 68 -0.76 -8.40 -0.04
C GLU A 68 -0.52 -7.17 0.84
N VAL A 69 -1.34 -6.15 0.63
CA VAL A 69 -1.35 -4.94 1.44
C VAL A 69 -2.71 -4.81 2.12
N LEU A 70 -2.70 -4.88 3.44
CA LEU A 70 -3.86 -4.60 4.28
C LEU A 70 -3.94 -3.11 4.56
N VAL A 71 -5.14 -2.54 4.41
CA VAL A 71 -5.43 -1.15 4.74
C VAL A 71 -6.75 -1.11 5.50
N VAL A 72 -6.75 -0.52 6.70
CA VAL A 72 -7.96 -0.28 7.48
C VAL A 72 -8.22 1.21 7.56
N VAL A 73 -9.34 1.64 6.99
CA VAL A 73 -9.75 3.04 6.99
C VAL A 73 -11.02 3.23 7.83
N ARG A 74 -11.11 4.36 8.52
CA ARG A 74 -12.23 4.72 9.39
C ARG A 74 -12.97 5.93 8.84
N ASN A 75 -14.30 5.90 8.90
CA ASN A 75 -15.16 7.07 8.75
C ASN A 75 -16.22 7.08 9.86
N ASN A 76 -16.30 8.15 10.65
CA ASN A 76 -17.17 8.24 11.82
C ASN A 76 -16.97 7.02 12.76
N ASN A 77 -17.92 6.09 12.78
CA ASN A 77 -17.88 4.86 13.59
C ASN A 77 -17.71 3.57 12.77
N ASP A 78 -17.53 3.68 11.45
CA ASP A 78 -17.36 2.53 10.57
C ASP A 78 -15.90 2.29 10.21
N TYR A 79 -15.51 1.02 10.20
CA TYR A 79 -14.23 0.54 9.71
C TYR A 79 -14.44 -0.19 8.38
N LEU A 80 -13.55 0.08 7.42
CA LEU A 80 -13.46 -0.67 6.18
C LEU A 80 -12.07 -1.26 6.07
N THR A 81 -12.02 -2.58 5.96
CA THR A 81 -10.81 -3.34 5.68
C THR A 81 -10.70 -3.59 4.19
N ILE A 82 -9.54 -3.27 3.63
CA ILE A 82 -9.24 -3.43 2.21
C ILE A 82 -7.97 -4.26 2.10
N LEU A 83 -7.99 -5.24 1.19
CA LEU A 83 -6.84 -6.05 0.83
C LEU A 83 -6.48 -5.75 -0.63
N TYR A 84 -5.24 -5.39 -0.87
CA TYR A 84 -4.70 -5.20 -2.22
C TYR A 84 -3.68 -6.28 -2.52
N THR A 85 -3.92 -7.04 -3.58
CA THR A 85 -3.03 -8.10 -4.03
C THR A 85 -2.15 -7.61 -5.17
N PHE A 86 -0.86 -7.94 -5.09
CA PHE A 86 0.15 -7.73 -6.11
C PHE A 86 0.63 -9.10 -6.58
N GLU A 87 0.32 -9.41 -7.83
CA GLU A 87 0.82 -10.60 -8.52
C GLU A 87 2.20 -10.27 -9.13
N GLU A 88 3.09 -11.27 -9.22
CA GLU A 88 4.46 -11.08 -9.74
C GLU A 88 4.50 -10.59 -11.20
N ASP A 89 3.40 -10.76 -11.96
CA ASP A 89 3.31 -10.48 -13.40
C ASP A 89 2.96 -9.02 -13.79
N SER A 90 3.26 -8.00 -12.97
CA SER A 90 2.93 -6.58 -13.28
C SER A 90 4.08 -5.61 -13.46
#